data_AF-A0A1N6J7N5-F1
#
_entry.id   AF-A0A1N6J7N5-F1
#
_cell.length_a   1.000
_cell.length_b   1.000
_cell.length_c   1.000
_cell.angle_alpha   90.00
_cell.angle_beta   90.00
_cell.angle_gamma   90.00
#
_symmetry.space_group_name_H-M   'P 1'
#
loop_
_entity.id
_entity.type
_entity.pdbx_description
1 polymer ?
#
loop_
_entity_poly.entity_id
_entity_poly.type
_entity_poly.pdbx_seq_one_letter_code
_entity_poly.pdbx_strand_id
1 'polypeptide(L)'
;MDYEYSVIGSIFCKADILSAAAENSVFTYNGYNFALRKFSDCISVSLHGTTDDTSSNISEICHNISEKDVSDVCKFLSEKYACKVSMRKGYEVYGNANVFNGGSDYEVIEEKWFKVQFENGIQVV
;
A
#
# COMPACT_ATOMS: atom_id res chain seq x y z
N MET A 1 -21.03 -8.96 -3.05
CA MET A 1 -20.39 -7.65 -2.84
C MET A 1 -18.95 -7.84 -3.23
N ASP A 2 -18.47 -7.05 -4.18
CA ASP A 2 -17.10 -7.17 -4.69
C ASP A 2 -16.20 -6.33 -3.79
N TYR A 3 -15.27 -7.00 -3.12
CA TYR A 3 -14.29 -6.37 -2.24
C TYR A 3 -13.03 -6.08 -3.05
N GLU A 4 -12.63 -4.82 -3.09
CA GLU A 4 -11.38 -4.40 -3.72
C GLU A 4 -10.32 -4.22 -2.65
N TYR A 5 -9.44 -5.22 -2.48
CA TYR A 5 -8.36 -5.20 -1.52
C TYR A 5 -7.14 -4.50 -2.08
N SER A 6 -6.46 -3.74 -1.23
CA SER A 6 -5.20 -3.09 -1.60
C SER A 6 -4.22 -3.03 -0.43
N VAL A 7 -2.93 -3.01 -0.79
CA VAL A 7 -1.82 -2.73 0.12
C VAL A 7 -0.98 -1.61 -0.48
N ILE A 8 -1.02 -0.46 0.18
CA ILE A 8 -0.41 0.78 -0.31
C ILE A 8 0.30 1.53 0.81
N GLY A 9 1.27 2.35 0.46
CA GLY A 9 2.06 3.10 1.40
C GLY A 9 2.84 4.24 0.76
N SER A 10 3.56 4.96 1.59
CA SER A 10 4.36 6.11 1.20
C SER A 10 5.59 6.24 2.09
N ILE A 11 6.73 6.53 1.46
CA ILE A 11 8.00 6.83 2.10
C ILE A 11 8.22 8.34 2.00
N PHE A 12 8.29 9.01 3.15
CA PHE A 12 8.47 10.45 3.25
C PHE A 12 9.92 10.75 3.61
N CYS A 13 10.71 11.09 2.59
CA CYS A 13 12.14 11.29 2.73
C CYS A 13 12.58 12.73 2.52
N LYS A 14 13.79 13.02 3.01
CA LYS A 14 14.50 14.26 2.68
C LYS A 14 14.82 14.30 1.17
N ALA A 15 14.95 15.52 0.64
CA ALA A 15 15.07 15.77 -0.79
C ALA A 15 16.30 15.10 -1.44
N ASP A 16 17.40 14.96 -0.69
CA ASP A 16 18.62 14.28 -1.11
C ASP A 16 18.36 12.78 -1.38
N ILE A 17 17.73 12.09 -0.44
CA ILE A 17 17.37 10.67 -0.56
C ILE A 17 16.38 10.46 -1.71
N LEU A 18 15.39 11.35 -1.81
CA LEU A 18 14.39 11.28 -2.88
C LEU A 18 15.02 11.50 -4.26
N SER A 19 15.96 12.45 -4.39
CA SER A 19 16.66 12.73 -5.64
C SER A 19 17.52 11.56 -6.13
N ALA A 20 18.07 10.78 -5.19
CA ALA A 20 18.87 9.59 -5.47
C ALA A 20 18.03 8.33 -5.76
N ALA A 21 16.73 8.36 -5.46
CA ALA A 21 15.85 7.22 -5.71
C ALA A 21 15.53 7.03 -7.20
N ALA A 22 15.51 5.77 -7.62
CA ALA A 22 15.07 5.39 -8.97
C ALA A 22 13.60 5.81 -9.19
N GLU A 23 13.27 6.21 -10.42
CA GLU A 23 11.89 6.60 -10.80
C GLU A 23 10.89 5.46 -10.53
N ASN A 24 11.27 4.24 -10.91
CA ASN A 24 10.52 3.02 -10.65
C ASN A 24 11.48 1.92 -10.20
N SER A 25 11.10 1.17 -9.18
CA SER A 25 11.85 0.01 -8.70
C SER A 25 10.91 -1.03 -8.09
N VAL A 26 11.41 -2.24 -7.91
CA VAL A 26 10.68 -3.33 -7.24
C VAL A 26 11.45 -3.75 -6.01
N PHE A 27 10.74 -3.93 -4.90
CA PHE A 27 11.25 -4.44 -3.64
C PHE A 27 10.54 -5.76 -3.31
N THR A 28 11.31 -6.82 -3.06
CA THR A 28 10.75 -8.12 -2.72
C THR A 28 10.91 -8.40 -1.23
N TYR A 29 9.84 -8.86 -0.58
CA TYR A 29 9.83 -9.27 0.83
C TYR A 29 8.94 -10.50 1.02
N ASN A 30 9.46 -11.57 1.62
CA ASN A 30 8.73 -12.82 1.87
C ASN A 30 7.93 -13.34 0.66
N GLY A 31 8.49 -13.25 -0.55
CA GLY A 31 7.83 -13.68 -1.79
C GLY A 31 6.81 -12.70 -2.36
N TYR A 32 6.60 -11.54 -1.74
CA TYR A 32 5.75 -10.45 -2.25
C TYR A 32 6.59 -9.37 -2.93
N ASN A 33 6.11 -8.88 -4.07
CA ASN A 33 6.75 -7.83 -4.85
C ASN A 33 6.01 -6.50 -4.67
N PHE A 34 6.70 -5.51 -4.12
CA PHE A 34 6.21 -4.15 -3.96
C PHE A 34 6.80 -3.25 -5.05
N ALA A 35 5.95 -2.57 -5.79
CA ALA A 35 6.36 -1.51 -6.69
C ALA A 35 6.62 -0.22 -5.89
N LEU A 36 7.78 0.37 -6.10
CA LEU A 36 8.18 1.65 -5.55
C LEU A 36 8.26 2.66 -6.69
N ARG A 37 7.45 3.72 -6.61
CA ARG A 37 7.40 4.78 -7.62
C ARG A 37 7.69 6.12 -6.99
N LYS A 38 8.66 6.84 -7.55
CA LYS A 38 9.04 8.16 -7.07
C LYS A 38 8.03 9.21 -7.55
N PHE A 39 7.68 10.10 -6.64
CA PHE A 39 6.97 11.35 -6.89
C PHE A 39 7.81 12.53 -6.39
N SER A 40 7.31 13.75 -6.56
CA SER A 40 8.04 14.98 -6.21
C SER A 40 8.36 15.10 -4.73
N ASP A 41 7.55 14.50 -3.86
CA ASP A 41 7.59 14.67 -2.40
C ASP A 41 7.69 13.35 -1.62
N CYS A 42 7.48 12.21 -2.29
CA CYS A 42 7.48 10.90 -1.65
C CYS A 42 7.80 9.77 -2.64
N ILE A 43 7.98 8.56 -2.11
CA ILE A 43 7.98 7.33 -2.91
C ILE A 43 6.72 6.56 -2.54
N SER A 44 5.82 6.32 -3.49
CA SER A 44 4.67 5.45 -3.27
C SER A 44 5.11 4.00 -3.24
N VAL A 45 4.51 3.22 -2.34
CA VAL A 45 4.70 1.77 -2.25
C VAL A 45 3.36 1.11 -2.52
N SER A 46 3.31 0.13 -3.42
CA SER A 46 2.10 -0.66 -3.66
C SER A 46 2.47 -2.12 -3.86
N LEU A 47 1.73 -3.03 -3.23
CA LEU A 47 1.87 -4.45 -3.54
C LEU A 47 1.46 -4.68 -5.01
N HIS A 48 2.31 -5.35 -5.77
CA HIS A 48 2.17 -5.50 -7.22
C HIS A 48 2.15 -6.97 -7.69
N GLY A 49 2.53 -7.92 -6.82
CA GLY A 49 2.45 -9.35 -7.15
C GLY A 49 3.21 -10.22 -6.16
N THR A 50 3.46 -11.47 -6.55
CA THR A 50 4.34 -12.40 -5.84
C THR A 50 5.53 -12.77 -6.73
N THR A 51 6.53 -13.45 -6.17
CA THR A 51 7.68 -13.97 -6.94
C THR A 51 7.30 -15.12 -7.86
N ASP A 52 6.26 -15.86 -7.49
CA ASP A 52 5.92 -17.14 -8.11
C ASP A 52 4.79 -17.00 -9.14
N ASP A 53 4.10 -15.85 -9.16
CA ASP A 53 2.98 -15.63 -10.05
C ASP A 53 2.85 -14.15 -10.47
N THR A 54 2.78 -13.94 -11.78
CA THR A 54 2.52 -12.62 -12.42
C THR A 54 1.09 -12.50 -12.94
N SER A 55 0.29 -13.56 -12.81
CA SER A 55 -1.04 -13.69 -13.39
C SER A 55 -2.18 -13.69 -12.37
N SER A 56 -1.87 -13.77 -11.07
CA SER A 56 -2.90 -13.74 -10.02
C SER A 56 -3.53 -12.36 -9.84
N ASN A 57 -4.80 -12.36 -9.47
CA ASN A 57 -5.57 -11.16 -9.20
C ASN A 57 -4.91 -10.36 -8.04
N ILE A 58 -4.57 -9.10 -8.28
CA ILE A 58 -3.86 -8.27 -7.29
C ILE A 58 -4.68 -8.06 -6.01
N SER A 59 -6.00 -7.99 -6.11
CA SER A 59 -6.90 -7.88 -4.95
C SER A 59 -6.80 -9.13 -4.08
N GLU A 60 -6.74 -10.32 -4.68
CA GLU A 60 -6.56 -11.58 -3.94
C GLU A 60 -5.19 -11.64 -3.24
N ILE A 61 -4.13 -11.21 -3.91
CA ILE A 61 -2.79 -11.12 -3.31
C ILE A 61 -2.80 -10.14 -2.12
N CYS A 62 -3.44 -8.99 -2.27
CA CYS A 62 -3.59 -7.99 -1.21
C CYS A 62 -4.45 -8.50 -0.05
N HIS A 63 -5.46 -9.34 -0.32
CA HIS A 63 -6.24 -10.01 0.71
C HIS A 63 -5.37 -10.98 1.53
N ASN A 64 -4.50 -11.75 0.86
CA ASN A 64 -3.76 -12.86 1.45
C ASN A 64 -2.52 -12.45 2.25
N ILE A 65 -1.82 -11.37 1.89
CA ILE A 65 -0.64 -10.90 2.64
C ILE A 65 -1.00 -10.55 4.08
N SER A 66 -0.23 -10.98 5.08
CA SER A 66 -0.60 -10.73 6.48
C SER A 66 -0.37 -9.27 6.91
N GLU A 67 -1.11 -8.78 7.91
CA GLU A 67 -0.84 -7.45 8.51
C GLU A 67 0.56 -7.37 9.15
N LYS A 68 1.07 -8.52 9.61
CA LYS A 68 2.44 -8.66 10.10
C LYS A 68 3.46 -8.42 8.99
N ASP A 69 3.30 -9.04 7.82
CA ASP A 69 4.19 -8.82 6.68
C ASP A 69 4.15 -7.36 6.21
N VAL A 70 2.97 -6.73 6.19
CA VAL A 70 2.84 -5.30 5.87
C VAL A 70 3.59 -4.43 6.88
N SER A 71 3.51 -4.76 8.18
CA SER A 71 4.24 -4.06 9.23
C SER A 71 5.75 -4.26 9.11
N ASP A 72 6.20 -5.48 8.83
CA ASP A 72 7.60 -5.82 8.68
C ASP A 72 8.21 -5.12 7.43
N VAL A 73 7.45 -5.02 6.32
CA VAL A 73 7.82 -4.22 5.14
C VAL A 73 7.92 -2.74 5.49
N CYS A 74 6.93 -2.20 6.20
CA CYS A 74 6.92 -0.79 6.62
C CYS A 74 8.15 -0.45 7.46
N LYS A 75 8.48 -1.32 8.43
CA LYS A 75 9.68 -1.20 9.26
C LYS A 75 10.96 -1.25 8.42
N PHE A 76 11.09 -2.26 7.56
CA PHE A 76 12.29 -2.45 6.75
C PHE A 76 12.55 -1.23 5.83
N LEU A 77 11.52 -0.73 5.16
CA LEU A 77 11.64 0.46 4.32
C LEU A 77 12.00 1.69 5.16
N SER A 78 11.43 1.83 6.35
CA SER A 78 11.75 2.93 7.26
C SER A 78 13.22 2.92 7.69
N GLU A 79 13.79 1.74 7.98
CA GLU A 79 15.21 1.58 8.31
C GLU A 79 16.09 1.86 7.08
N LYS A 80 15.76 1.27 5.93
CA LYS A 80 16.54 1.38 4.69
C LYS A 80 16.69 2.83 4.24
N TYR A 81 15.61 3.59 4.31
CA TYR A 81 15.60 4.97 3.85
C TYR A 81 15.91 5.96 4.98
N ALA A 82 16.00 5.53 6.24
CA ALA A 82 16.08 6.42 7.40
C ALA A 82 15.00 7.53 7.36
N CYS A 83 13.76 7.10 7.08
CA CYS A 83 12.62 7.96 6.80
C CYS A 83 11.36 7.47 7.52
N LYS A 84 10.37 8.35 7.58
CA LYS A 84 9.00 7.99 7.97
C LYS A 84 8.35 7.22 6.83
N VAL A 85 7.82 6.04 7.12
CA VAL A 85 7.09 5.20 6.17
C VAL A 85 5.73 4.88 6.75
N SER A 86 4.68 5.09 5.96
CA SER A 86 3.31 4.73 6.31
C SER A 86 2.83 3.66 5.35
N MET A 87 2.24 2.60 5.87
CA MET A 87 1.58 1.58 5.06
C MET A 87 0.17 1.31 5.57
N ARG A 88 -0.69 0.86 4.66
CA ARG A 88 -2.03 0.40 4.97
C ARG A 88 -2.41 -0.78 4.10
N LYS A 89 -3.20 -1.67 4.69
CA LYS A 89 -3.85 -2.80 4.02
C LYS A 89 -5.33 -2.68 4.30
N GLY A 90 -6.17 -2.89 3.30
CA GLY A 90 -7.61 -2.83 3.52
C GLY A 90 -8.39 -3.19 2.29
N TYR A 91 -9.69 -2.91 2.36
CA TYR A 91 -10.60 -3.06 1.24
C TYR A 91 -11.59 -1.90 1.17
N GLU A 92 -12.12 -1.72 -0.03
CA GLU A 92 -13.28 -0.89 -0.33
C GLU A 92 -14.39 -1.79 -0.92
N VAL A 93 -15.64 -1.49 -0.58
CA VAL A 93 -16.82 -2.11 -1.20
C VAL A 93 -17.61 -1.00 -1.88
N TYR A 94 -17.83 -1.14 -3.18
CA TYR A 94 -18.59 -0.19 -3.97
C TYR A 94 -20.04 -0.63 -4.12
N GLY A 95 -20.96 0.31 -4.00
CA GLY A 95 -22.39 0.05 -4.10
C GLY A 95 -23.22 1.32 -4.21
N ASN A 96 -24.54 1.17 -4.23
CA ASN A 96 -25.46 2.30 -4.26
C ASN A 96 -25.64 2.84 -2.84
N ALA A 97 -25.13 4.03 -2.57
CA ALA A 97 -25.23 4.63 -1.25
C ALA A 97 -26.51 5.45 -1.03
N ASN A 98 -27.10 5.99 -2.10
CA ASN A 98 -28.34 6.76 -2.05
C ASN A 98 -29.32 6.32 -3.15
N VAL A 99 -30.55 6.00 -2.76
CA VAL A 99 -31.67 5.70 -3.68
C VAL A 99 -32.78 6.71 -3.43
N PHE A 100 -32.56 7.98 -3.74
CA PHE A 100 -33.61 9.01 -3.70
C PHE A 100 -33.61 9.82 -5.00
N ASN A 101 -34.80 9.95 -5.61
CA ASN A 101 -35.08 10.74 -6.82
C ASN A 101 -34.41 10.33 -8.15
N GLY A 102 -34.24 9.02 -8.40
CA GLY A 102 -33.96 8.52 -9.76
C GLY A 102 -32.52 8.69 -10.25
N GLY A 103 -31.60 9.11 -9.38
CA GLY A 103 -30.16 8.96 -9.53
C GLY A 103 -29.64 7.84 -8.63
N SER A 104 -28.64 7.10 -9.10
CA SER A 104 -27.96 6.06 -8.33
C SER A 104 -26.48 6.43 -8.27
N ASP A 105 -26.06 7.02 -7.16
CA ASP A 105 -24.65 7.30 -6.93
C ASP A 105 -23.96 5.99 -6.53
N TYR A 106 -23.06 5.53 -7.40
CA TYR A 106 -22.21 4.36 -7.14
C TYR A 106 -20.94 4.84 -6.44
N GLU A 107 -20.83 4.57 -5.14
CA GLU A 107 -19.73 5.04 -4.30
C GLU A 107 -19.26 3.96 -3.30
N VAL A 108 -18.19 4.24 -2.55
CA VAL A 108 -17.70 3.35 -1.49
C VAL A 108 -18.71 3.36 -0.34
N ILE A 109 -19.38 2.25 -0.12
CA ILE A 109 -20.39 2.07 0.94
C ILE A 109 -19.80 1.47 2.22
N GLU A 110 -18.64 0.82 2.13
CA GLU A 110 -17.92 0.24 3.25
C GLU A 110 -16.42 0.25 2.97
N GLU A 111 -15.61 0.58 3.99
CA GLU A 111 -14.16 0.41 3.94
C GLU A 111 -13.61 -0.07 5.29
N LYS A 112 -12.50 -0.81 5.23
CA LYS A 112 -11.76 -1.21 6.44
C LYS A 112 -10.27 -1.22 6.15
N TRP A 113 -9.51 -0.55 7.02
CA TRP A 113 -8.07 -0.37 6.85
C TRP A 113 -7.28 -0.70 8.13
N PHE A 114 -6.36 -1.64 8.01
CA PHE A 114 -5.18 -1.74 8.86
C PHE A 114 -4.18 -0.66 8.45
N LYS A 115 -3.59 0.05 9.42
CA LYS A 115 -2.62 1.12 9.19
C LYS A 115 -1.45 0.94 10.15
N VAL A 116 -0.24 1.19 9.67
CA VAL A 116 0.99 1.13 10.46
C VAL A 116 1.97 2.18 9.98
N GLN A 117 2.77 2.71 10.90
CA GLN A 117 3.78 3.70 10.58
C GLN A 117 5.07 3.46 11.35
N PHE A 118 6.19 3.57 10.65
CA PHE A 118 7.52 3.48 11.23
C PHE A 118 8.35 4.71 10.87
N GLU A 119 9.21 5.13 11.79
CA GLU A 119 10.22 6.16 11.57
C GLU A 119 11.56 5.66 12.05
N ASN A 120 12.54 5.57 11.14
CA ASN A 120 13.85 4.96 11.38
C ASN A 120 13.77 3.57 12.05
N GLY A 121 12.79 2.75 11.64
CA GLY A 121 12.59 1.40 12.19
C GLY A 121 11.85 1.34 13.54
N ILE A 122 11.44 2.47 14.09
CA ILE A 122 10.67 2.57 15.33
C ILE A 122 9.19 2.77 14.97
N GLN A 123 8.31 1.94 15.54
CA GLN A 123 6.87 2.08 15.31
C GLN A 123 6.36 3.36 15.98
N VAL A 124 5.60 4.16 15.24
CA VAL A 124 5.03 5.43 15.72
C VAL A 124 3.50 5.46 15.65
N VAL A 125 2.88 4.56 14.86
CA VAL A 125 1.43 4.29 14.81
C VAL A 125 1.21 2.81 14.53
#